data_AF-A0A7M3MCB1-F1
#
_entry.id   AF-A0A7M3MCB1-F1
#
_cell.length_a   1.000
_cell.length_b   1.000
_cell.length_c   1.000
_cell.angle_alpha   90.00
_cell.angle_beta   90.00
_cell.angle_gamma   90.00
#
_symmetry.space_group_name_H-M   'P 1'
#
loop_
_entity.id
_entity.type
_entity.pdbx_description
1 polymer ?
#
loop_
_entity_poly.entity_id
_entity_poly.type
_entity_poly.pdbx_seq_one_letter_code
_entity_poly.pdbx_strand_id
1 'polypeptide(L)'
;MRIFSLALVGLLILCAASTVQAHRVNVFAWVEGDTIHVESEFSRGNPVKGGGVEVRRADSGDVLVAGQTDDAGLFAFQVPESALADPADLEVEVNAGQGHRSSWIVRTQDYAGSGVDPAERSAAQPASETLESIAANDSSMQTAALDAEAVEALQLRIEHVVEQKLDEKLTPLVRAVNRIQEDAGPSVSDIFGGIGYLIGLAGLVAYFKSRRTH
;
A
#
# COMPACT_ATOMS: atom_id res chain seq x y z
N MET A 1 35.94 28.31 27.89
CA MET A 1 34.81 27.73 28.66
C MET A 1 33.44 28.19 28.14
N ARG A 2 33.16 29.50 28.01
CA ARG A 2 31.85 30.01 27.51
C ARG A 2 31.38 29.47 26.16
N ILE A 3 32.29 29.34 25.19
CA ILE A 3 31.98 28.83 23.84
C ILE A 3 31.61 27.34 23.87
N PHE A 4 32.25 26.58 24.76
CA PHE A 4 31.98 25.14 24.94
C PHE A 4 30.62 24.92 25.62
N SER A 5 30.27 25.76 26.60
CA SER A 5 28.94 25.76 27.22
C SER A 5 27.83 26.15 26.22
N LEU A 6 28.08 27.12 25.34
CA LEU A 6 27.12 27.49 24.29
C LEU A 6 26.93 26.38 23.24
N ALA A 7 28.02 25.71 22.85
CA ALA A 7 27.95 24.56 21.93
C ALA A 7 27.22 23.37 22.56
N LEU A 8 27.45 23.09 23.85
CA LEU A 8 26.76 22.02 24.57
C LEU A 8 25.26 22.30 24.73
N VAL A 9 24.89 23.54 25.04
CA VAL A 9 23.48 23.96 25.12
C VAL A 9 22.82 23.89 23.74
N GLY A 10 23.52 24.31 22.68
CA GLY A 10 23.03 24.17 21.30
C GLY A 10 22.80 22.72 20.89
N LEU A 11 23.71 21.81 21.26
CA LEU A 11 23.58 20.38 21.03
C LEU A 11 22.40 19.79 21.82
N LEU A 12 22.21 20.21 23.07
CA LEU A 12 21.13 19.73 23.93
C LEU A 12 19.74 20.18 23.43
N ILE A 13 19.64 21.38 22.84
CA ILE A 13 18.43 21.88 22.17
C ILE A 13 18.14 21.08 20.89
N LEU A 14 19.18 20.72 20.12
CA LEU A 14 19.03 19.89 18.91
C LEU A 14 18.56 18.47 19.24
N CYS A 15 19.06 17.88 20.33
CA CYS A 15 18.63 16.57 20.82
C CYS A 15 17.22 16.58 21.44
N ALA A 16 16.73 17.76 21.84
CA ALA A 16 15.37 17.96 22.33
C ALA A 16 14.35 18.25 21.21
N ALA A 17 14.76 18.21 19.95
CA ALA A 17 13.84 18.21 18.82
C ALA A 17 12.99 16.92 18.89
N SER A 18 11.81 17.03 19.47
CA SER A 18 10.82 15.96 19.54
C SER A 18 10.52 15.45 18.14
N THR A 19 10.49 14.12 17.99
CA THR A 19 9.97 13.47 16.80
C THR A 19 8.56 14.00 16.57
N VAL A 20 8.36 14.75 15.48
CA VAL A 20 7.01 15.03 15.00
C VAL A 20 6.36 13.66 14.78
N GLN A 21 5.34 13.36 15.57
CA GLN A 21 4.42 12.27 15.32
C GLN A 21 3.72 12.62 14.01
N ALA A 22 4.32 12.23 12.89
CA ALA A 22 3.72 12.39 11.58
C ALA A 22 2.48 11.50 11.53
N HIS A 23 1.30 12.12 11.42
CA HIS A 23 0.07 11.42 11.07
C HIS A 23 0.21 10.90 9.64
N ARG A 24 0.86 9.74 9.48
CA ARG A 24 1.12 9.15 8.17
C ARG A 24 -0.21 8.83 7.46
N VAL A 25 -0.22 9.05 6.15
CA VAL A 25 -1.28 8.58 5.25
C VAL A 25 -0.81 7.25 4.68
N ASN A 26 -1.70 6.27 4.68
CA ASN A 26 -1.52 5.01 3.98
C ASN A 26 -2.25 5.13 2.66
N VAL A 27 -1.60 4.74 1.57
CA VAL A 27 -2.20 4.66 0.24
C VAL A 27 -2.05 3.22 -0.21
N PHE A 28 -3.13 2.65 -0.71
CA PHE A 28 -3.13 1.34 -1.32
C PHE A 28 -3.76 1.45 -2.70
N ALA A 29 -3.14 0.87 -3.71
CA ALA A 29 -3.74 0.81 -5.04
C ALA A 29 -3.65 -0.61 -5.61
N TRP A 30 -4.71 -1.03 -6.28
CA TRP A 30 -4.81 -2.34 -6.91
C TRP A 30 -5.53 -2.24 -8.24
N VAL A 31 -5.31 -3.24 -9.09
CA VAL A 31 -5.93 -3.34 -10.39
C VAL A 31 -7.09 -4.31 -10.31
N GLU A 32 -8.23 -3.90 -10.85
CA GLU A 32 -9.44 -4.70 -10.95
C GLU A 32 -9.98 -4.57 -12.38
N GLY A 33 -9.71 -5.58 -13.22
CA GLY A 33 -10.01 -5.50 -14.65
C GLY A 33 -9.18 -4.42 -15.33
N ASP A 34 -9.83 -3.46 -15.96
CA ASP A 34 -9.24 -2.27 -16.61
C ASP A 34 -9.21 -1.04 -15.70
N THR A 35 -9.62 -1.18 -14.44
CA THR A 35 -9.79 -0.10 -13.49
C THR A 35 -8.76 -0.22 -12.38
N ILE A 36 -8.07 0.88 -12.08
CA ILE A 36 -7.19 1.00 -10.93
C ILE A 36 -7.98 1.67 -9.81
N HIS A 37 -8.03 0.99 -8.67
CA HIS A 37 -8.62 1.49 -7.45
C HIS A 37 -7.53 2.00 -6.51
N VAL A 38 -7.84 3.08 -5.81
CA VAL A 38 -6.99 3.74 -4.84
C VAL A 38 -7.78 3.90 -3.55
N GLU A 39 -7.24 3.41 -2.45
CA GLU A 39 -7.76 3.59 -1.10
C GLU A 39 -6.74 4.39 -0.30
N SER A 40 -7.23 5.33 0.49
CA SER A 40 -6.39 6.16 1.34
C SER A 40 -7.00 6.39 2.72
N GLU A 41 -6.19 6.15 3.74
CA GLU A 41 -6.56 6.31 5.14
C GLU A 41 -5.41 6.95 5.93
N PHE A 42 -5.74 7.71 6.98
CA PHE A 42 -4.75 8.09 7.99
C PHE A 42 -4.38 6.87 8.83
N SER A 43 -3.18 6.83 9.44
CA SER A 43 -2.73 5.69 10.28
C SER A 43 -3.66 5.30 11.44
N ARG A 44 -4.65 6.14 11.78
CA ARG A 44 -5.69 5.83 12.78
C ARG A 44 -6.93 5.14 12.18
N GLY A 45 -6.93 4.83 10.88
CA GLY A 45 -8.00 4.17 10.15
C GLY A 45 -9.11 5.09 9.64
N ASN A 46 -8.97 6.42 9.78
CA ASN A 46 -9.94 7.35 9.21
C ASN A 46 -9.65 7.55 7.71
N PRO A 47 -10.65 7.54 6.82
CA PRO A 47 -10.43 7.77 5.40
C PRO A 47 -9.95 9.19 5.13
N VAL A 48 -9.13 9.35 4.10
CA VAL A 48 -8.73 10.67 3.58
C VAL A 48 -9.83 11.16 2.64
N LYS A 49 -10.63 12.14 3.08
CA LYS A 49 -11.75 12.66 2.29
C LYS A 49 -11.32 13.89 1.48
N GLY A 50 -11.60 13.92 0.18
CA GLY A 50 -11.21 15.01 -0.70
C GLY A 50 -9.69 15.18 -0.82
N GLY A 51 -8.92 14.10 -0.60
CA GLY A 51 -7.48 14.10 -0.80
C GLY A 51 -7.16 14.17 -2.28
N GLY A 52 -6.22 15.04 -2.66
CA GLY A 52 -5.80 15.15 -4.06
C GLY A 52 -5.06 13.89 -4.50
N VAL A 53 -5.50 13.29 -5.60
CA VAL A 53 -4.86 12.10 -6.21
C VAL A 53 -4.17 12.53 -7.50
N GLU A 54 -2.93 12.11 -7.67
CA GLU A 54 -2.17 12.31 -8.90
C GLU A 54 -1.47 11.01 -9.30
N VAL A 55 -1.71 10.57 -10.53
CA VAL A 55 -1.14 9.34 -11.09
C VAL A 55 -0.12 9.74 -12.14
N ARG A 56 1.12 9.34 -11.92
CA ARG A 56 2.26 9.66 -12.76
C ARG A 56 2.90 8.40 -13.30
N ARG A 57 3.52 8.51 -14.46
CA ARG A 57 4.42 7.48 -14.96
C ARG A 57 5.74 7.55 -14.17
N ALA A 58 6.18 6.44 -13.58
CA ALA A 58 7.29 6.43 -12.61
C ALA A 58 8.68 6.71 -13.24
N ASP A 59 8.82 6.51 -14.55
CA ASP A 59 10.07 6.72 -15.29
C ASP A 59 10.33 8.18 -15.65
N SER A 60 9.27 8.94 -15.92
CA SER A 60 9.30 10.28 -16.52
C SER A 60 8.69 11.34 -15.62
N GLY A 61 7.80 10.93 -14.70
CA GLY A 61 7.01 11.82 -13.86
C GLY A 61 5.79 12.44 -14.56
N ASP A 62 5.49 12.02 -15.79
CA ASP A 62 4.36 12.55 -16.57
C ASP A 62 3.03 12.22 -15.90
N VAL A 63 2.19 13.23 -15.71
CA VAL A 63 0.88 13.09 -15.08
C VAL A 63 -0.10 12.52 -16.10
N LEU A 64 -0.70 11.38 -15.76
CA LEU A 64 -1.68 10.70 -16.60
C LEU A 64 -3.11 10.96 -16.12
N VAL A 65 -3.31 10.97 -14.80
CA VAL A 65 -4.63 11.15 -14.17
C VAL A 65 -4.48 12.05 -12.95
N ALA A 66 -5.47 12.91 -12.72
CA ALA A 66 -5.60 13.70 -11.50
C ALA A 66 -7.05 13.67 -11.03
N GLY A 67 -7.26 13.64 -9.72
CA GLY A 67 -8.58 13.52 -9.11
C GLY A 67 -8.58 13.83 -7.63
N GLN A 68 -9.67 13.46 -6.96
CA GLN A 68 -9.79 13.54 -5.50
C GLN A 68 -10.49 12.30 -4.97
N THR A 69 -10.13 11.89 -3.75
CA THR A 69 -10.80 10.80 -3.04
C THR A 69 -12.17 11.21 -2.55
N ASP A 70 -13.08 10.25 -2.48
CA ASP A 70 -14.45 10.42 -1.97
C ASP A 70 -14.52 10.41 -0.43
N ASP A 71 -15.75 10.39 0.11
CA ASP A 71 -15.99 10.36 1.56
C ASP A 71 -15.55 9.06 2.26
N ALA A 72 -15.35 7.99 1.49
CA ALA A 72 -14.80 6.71 1.94
C ALA A 72 -13.27 6.63 1.77
N GLY A 73 -12.64 7.67 1.23
CA GLY A 73 -11.20 7.69 0.96
C GLY A 73 -10.80 6.94 -0.30
N LEU A 74 -11.76 6.66 -1.18
CA LEU A 74 -11.57 5.88 -2.39
C LEU A 74 -11.48 6.80 -3.61
N PHE A 75 -10.71 6.38 -4.60
CA PHE A 75 -10.68 6.94 -5.95
C PHE A 75 -10.47 5.81 -6.95
N ALA A 76 -11.07 5.90 -8.13
CA ALA A 76 -10.90 4.88 -9.16
C ALA A 76 -10.81 5.54 -10.53
N PHE A 77 -10.01 4.96 -11.41
CA PHE A 77 -9.80 5.44 -12.78
C PHE A 77 -9.46 4.28 -13.71
N GLN A 78 -9.85 4.39 -14.98
CA GLN A 78 -9.44 3.41 -15.99
C GLN A 78 -7.96 3.56 -16.31
N VAL A 79 -7.27 2.45 -16.61
CA VAL A 79 -5.88 2.46 -17.03
C VAL A 79 -5.73 3.37 -18.26
N PRO A 80 -4.90 4.44 -18.19
CA PRO A 80 -4.74 5.36 -19.31
C PRO A 80 -4.23 4.66 -20.57
N GLU A 81 -4.80 4.98 -21.74
CA GLU A 81 -4.36 4.40 -23.01
C GLU A 81 -2.87 4.59 -23.27
N SER A 82 -2.30 5.73 -22.86
CA SER A 82 -0.87 6.01 -22.95
C SER A 82 -0.01 5.03 -22.13
N ALA A 83 -0.52 4.56 -20.98
CA ALA A 83 0.16 3.56 -20.15
C ALA A 83 0.00 2.14 -20.68
N LEU A 84 -0.99 1.88 -21.55
CA LEU A 84 -1.14 0.61 -22.27
C LEU A 84 -0.25 0.57 -23.52
N ALA A 85 -0.12 1.70 -24.22
CA ALA A 85 0.69 1.82 -25.43
C ALA A 85 2.19 1.78 -25.14
N ASP A 86 2.63 2.40 -24.04
CA ASP A 86 4.00 2.38 -23.54
C ASP A 86 3.99 1.97 -22.05
N PRO A 87 4.06 0.65 -21.75
CA PRO A 87 3.90 0.13 -20.41
C PRO A 87 5.06 0.52 -19.47
N ALA A 88 4.73 1.20 -18.37
CA ALA A 88 5.67 1.62 -17.34
C ALA A 88 4.98 1.74 -15.98
N ASP A 89 5.71 1.49 -14.89
CA ASP A 89 5.12 1.53 -13.55
C ASP A 89 4.43 2.89 -13.28
N LEU A 90 3.29 2.84 -12.60
CA LEU A 90 2.51 4.03 -12.27
C LEU A 90 2.70 4.37 -10.80
N GLU A 91 3.12 5.60 -10.51
CA GLU A 91 3.13 6.14 -9.17
C GLU A 91 1.82 6.86 -8.89
N VAL A 92 1.06 6.34 -7.92
CA VAL A 92 -0.18 6.94 -7.41
C VAL A 92 0.16 7.70 -6.14
N GLU A 93 0.11 9.03 -6.18
CA GLU A 93 0.32 9.88 -5.03
C GLU A 93 -1.02 10.40 -4.50
N VAL A 94 -1.22 10.33 -3.18
CA VAL A 94 -2.36 10.95 -2.50
C VAL A 94 -1.87 12.01 -1.54
N ASN A 95 -2.41 13.22 -1.65
CA ASN A 95 -2.14 14.37 -0.82
C ASN A 95 -3.38 14.71 0.03
N ALA A 96 -3.32 14.39 1.32
CA ALA A 96 -4.34 14.67 2.30
C ALA A 96 -4.29 16.10 2.89
N GLY A 97 -3.39 16.95 2.36
CA GLY A 97 -3.18 18.32 2.83
C GLY A 97 -2.27 18.43 4.05
N GLN A 98 -1.87 19.66 4.39
CA GLN A 98 -1.00 19.96 5.55
C GLN A 98 0.34 19.17 5.58
N GLY A 99 0.85 18.75 4.42
CA GLY A 99 2.07 17.95 4.31
C GLY A 99 1.88 16.44 4.49
N HIS A 100 0.64 15.98 4.64
CA HIS A 100 0.31 14.56 4.68
C HIS A 100 0.17 14.02 3.27
N ARG A 101 1.14 13.22 2.86
CA ARG A 101 1.22 12.64 1.52
C ARG A 101 1.85 11.26 1.58
N SER A 102 1.40 10.36 0.73
CA SER A 102 2.04 9.07 0.49
C SER A 102 1.83 8.66 -0.96
N SER A 103 2.68 7.77 -1.47
CA SER A 103 2.53 7.19 -2.80
C SER A 103 2.52 5.67 -2.77
N TRP A 104 2.02 5.08 -3.86
CA TRP A 104 1.99 3.66 -4.12
C TRP A 104 2.40 3.39 -5.57
N ILE A 105 3.20 2.35 -5.81
CA ILE A 105 3.60 1.94 -7.17
C ILE A 105 2.69 0.81 -7.63
N VAL A 106 1.89 1.07 -8.67
CA VAL A 106 1.18 0.04 -9.43
C VAL A 106 2.12 -0.44 -10.53
N ARG A 107 2.48 -1.73 -10.50
CA ARG A 107 3.47 -2.25 -11.44
C ARG A 107 2.84 -2.51 -12.79
N THR A 108 3.64 -2.33 -13.83
CA THR A 108 3.28 -2.57 -15.23
C THR A 108 2.62 -3.93 -15.44
N GLN A 109 3.20 -4.98 -14.85
CA GLN A 109 2.70 -6.35 -14.91
C GLN A 109 1.26 -6.52 -14.38
N ASP A 110 0.82 -5.67 -13.45
CA ASP A 110 -0.46 -5.84 -12.76
C ASP A 110 -1.62 -5.25 -13.59
N TYR A 111 -1.34 -4.26 -14.46
CA TYR A 111 -2.36 -3.62 -15.29
C TYR A 111 -2.21 -3.92 -16.80
N ALA A 112 -1.00 -4.21 -17.29
CA ALA A 112 -0.78 -4.57 -18.69
C ALA A 112 -1.06 -6.06 -18.97
N GLY A 113 -1.25 -6.88 -17.93
CA GLY A 113 -1.57 -8.31 -18.02
C GLY A 113 -3.07 -8.66 -17.93
N SER A 114 -3.93 -7.70 -17.59
CA SER A 114 -5.36 -7.91 -17.29
C SER A 114 -6.25 -7.82 -18.53
N GLY A 115 -5.97 -8.69 -19.51
CA GLY A 115 -6.83 -8.92 -20.66
C GLY A 115 -7.78 -10.11 -20.45
N VAL A 116 -8.47 -10.19 -19.30
CA VAL A 116 -9.50 -11.23 -19.05
C VAL A 116 -10.82 -10.56 -18.63
N ASP A 117 -11.87 -10.98 -19.33
CA ASP A 117 -13.21 -10.40 -19.50
C ASP A 117 -13.91 -9.68 -18.31
N PRO A 118 -14.53 -8.50 -18.55
CA PRO A 118 -15.21 -7.68 -17.55
C PRO A 118 -16.71 -8.00 -17.37
N ALA A 119 -17.06 -9.20 -16.88
CA ALA A 119 -18.47 -9.62 -16.77
C ALA A 119 -19.02 -9.87 -15.36
N GLU A 120 -18.21 -9.93 -14.29
CA GLU A 120 -18.73 -10.29 -12.97
C GLU A 120 -18.11 -9.46 -11.85
N ARG A 121 -18.50 -8.19 -11.72
CA ARG A 121 -18.37 -7.44 -10.46
C ARG A 121 -19.25 -6.18 -10.47
N SER A 122 -20.56 -6.37 -10.60
CA SER A 122 -21.53 -5.33 -10.23
C SER A 122 -22.83 -5.96 -9.76
N ALA A 123 -22.95 -6.13 -8.44
CA ALA A 123 -24.21 -6.05 -7.72
C ALA A 123 -23.92 -5.95 -6.22
N ALA A 124 -23.93 -4.72 -5.72
CA ALA A 124 -23.96 -4.42 -4.30
C ALA A 124 -25.31 -4.82 -3.67
N GLN A 125 -25.22 -5.46 -2.48
CA GLN A 125 -26.07 -5.49 -1.27
C GLN A 125 -27.54 -4.96 -1.31
N PRO A 126 -28.50 -5.46 -0.47
CA PRO A 126 -28.27 -5.71 0.96
C PRO A 126 -29.06 -6.82 1.69
N ALA A 127 -28.60 -7.04 2.94
CA ALA A 127 -29.36 -7.37 4.14
C ALA A 127 -29.65 -8.85 4.51
N SER A 128 -29.02 -9.20 5.63
CA SER A 128 -29.58 -9.86 6.82
C SER A 128 -30.02 -11.33 6.81
N GLU A 129 -29.51 -11.99 7.85
CA GLU A 129 -30.17 -12.99 8.70
C GLU A 129 -29.99 -14.49 8.42
N THR A 130 -29.14 -15.05 9.30
CA THR A 130 -29.52 -16.09 10.26
C THR A 130 -29.06 -17.52 9.96
N LEU A 131 -28.26 -17.97 10.92
CA LEU A 131 -27.77 -19.31 11.17
C LEU A 131 -28.91 -20.33 11.34
N GLU A 132 -28.59 -21.55 10.91
CA GLU A 132 -29.08 -22.83 11.45
C GLU A 132 -30.55 -23.20 11.27
N SER A 133 -30.80 -24.24 10.47
CA SER A 133 -31.61 -25.37 10.95
C SER A 133 -31.27 -26.67 10.22
N ILE A 134 -30.82 -27.62 11.04
CA ILE A 134 -30.68 -29.05 10.77
C ILE A 134 -32.08 -29.66 10.76
N ALA A 135 -32.42 -30.50 9.77
CA ALA A 135 -32.91 -31.88 9.97
C ALA A 135 -33.63 -32.47 8.74
N ALA A 136 -33.10 -33.62 8.31
CA ALA A 136 -33.81 -34.86 7.98
C ALA A 136 -34.88 -34.90 6.86
N ASN A 137 -34.55 -35.60 5.78
CA ASN A 137 -35.23 -36.85 5.38
C ASN A 137 -34.34 -37.59 4.35
N ASP A 138 -33.76 -38.73 4.71
CA ASP A 138 -34.26 -40.10 4.48
C ASP A 138 -34.25 -40.56 3.01
N SER A 139 -33.33 -41.49 2.77
CA SER A 139 -33.30 -42.60 1.81
C SER A 139 -33.92 -42.42 0.41
N SER A 140 -33.08 -42.59 -0.61
CA SER A 140 -33.04 -43.86 -1.36
C SER A 140 -32.09 -43.80 -2.57
N MET A 141 -31.36 -44.90 -2.74
CA MET A 141 -30.85 -45.50 -3.98
C MET A 141 -30.73 -44.61 -5.24
N GLN A 142 -29.50 -44.37 -5.68
CA GLN A 142 -29.02 -44.95 -6.94
C GLN A 142 -27.51 -44.82 -7.07
N THR A 143 -26.83 -45.97 -7.05
CA THR A 143 -25.59 -46.17 -7.79
C THR A 143 -25.95 -46.09 -9.28
N ALA A 144 -26.10 -44.88 -9.79
CA ALA A 144 -26.05 -44.62 -11.22
C ALA A 144 -24.58 -44.39 -11.59
N ALA A 145 -24.18 -44.94 -12.73
CA ALA A 145 -22.84 -44.79 -13.28
C ALA A 145 -22.37 -43.34 -13.15
N LEU A 146 -21.10 -43.14 -12.81
CA LEU A 146 -20.47 -41.83 -12.83
C LEU A 146 -20.47 -41.36 -14.29
N ASP A 147 -21.53 -40.68 -14.69
CA ASP A 147 -21.56 -39.93 -15.94
C ASP A 147 -20.41 -38.92 -15.85
N ALA A 148 -19.53 -38.92 -16.86
CA ALA A 148 -18.36 -38.05 -16.89
C ALA A 148 -18.74 -36.56 -16.67
N GLU A 149 -19.96 -36.20 -17.07
CA GLU A 149 -20.58 -34.89 -16.86
C GLU A 149 -20.84 -34.55 -15.38
N ALA A 150 -21.17 -35.53 -14.55
CA ALA A 150 -21.37 -35.34 -13.11
C ALA A 150 -20.03 -35.16 -12.36
N VAL A 151 -18.96 -35.80 -12.85
CA VAL A 151 -17.60 -35.60 -12.32
C VAL A 151 -17.08 -34.23 -12.73
N GLU A 152 -17.32 -33.79 -13.96
CA GLU A 152 -16.95 -32.47 -14.47
C GLU A 152 -17.71 -31.35 -13.75
N ALA A 153 -19.02 -31.50 -13.54
CA ALA A 153 -19.83 -30.56 -12.77
C ALA A 153 -19.42 -30.48 -11.29
N LEU A 154 -18.93 -31.57 -10.71
CA LEU A 154 -18.39 -31.58 -9.35
C LEU A 154 -17.02 -30.90 -9.28
N GLN A 155 -16.16 -31.11 -10.29
CA GLN A 155 -14.86 -30.46 -10.39
C GLN A 155 -14.99 -28.94 -10.49
N LEU A 156 -15.92 -28.46 -11.34
CA LEU A 156 -16.24 -27.03 -11.44
C LEU A 156 -16.77 -26.44 -10.11
N ARG A 157 -17.56 -27.21 -9.36
CA ARG A 157 -18.03 -26.79 -8.03
C ARG A 157 -16.93 -26.77 -6.96
N ILE A 158 -15.97 -27.68 -7.03
CA ILE A 158 -14.83 -27.71 -6.10
C ILE A 158 -13.89 -26.53 -6.38
N GLU A 159 -13.58 -26.25 -7.65
CA GLU A 159 -12.78 -25.08 -8.04
C GLU A 159 -13.44 -23.79 -7.54
N HIS A 160 -14.73 -23.62 -7.79
CA HIS A 160 -15.49 -22.44 -7.35
C HIS A 160 -15.52 -22.26 -5.82
N VAL A 161 -15.63 -23.35 -5.04
CA VAL A 161 -15.67 -23.28 -3.56
C VAL A 161 -14.28 -23.03 -2.96
N VAL A 162 -13.23 -23.57 -3.57
CA VAL A 162 -11.84 -23.37 -3.13
C VAL A 162 -11.42 -21.92 -3.39
N GLU A 163 -11.72 -21.40 -4.57
CA GLU A 163 -11.37 -20.02 -4.96
C GLU A 163 -12.10 -18.98 -4.08
N GLN A 164 -13.40 -19.15 -3.86
CA GLN A 164 -14.18 -18.30 -2.94
C GLN A 164 -13.64 -18.28 -1.51
N LYS A 165 -13.06 -19.39 -1.04
CA LYS A 165 -12.54 -19.49 0.34
C LYS A 165 -11.08 -19.09 0.48
N LEU A 166 -10.31 -19.10 -0.60
CA LEU A 166 -8.93 -18.63 -0.62
C LEU A 166 -8.86 -17.10 -0.62
N ASP A 167 -9.62 -16.42 -1.48
CA ASP A 167 -9.60 -14.95 -1.55
C ASP A 167 -10.02 -14.28 -0.24
N GLU A 168 -11.06 -14.81 0.41
CA GLU A 168 -11.57 -14.31 1.70
C GLU A 168 -10.51 -14.36 2.83
N LYS A 169 -9.50 -15.22 2.69
CA LYS A 169 -8.45 -15.43 3.71
C LYS A 169 -7.08 -14.92 3.30
N LEU A 170 -6.83 -14.70 2.00
CA LEU A 170 -5.54 -14.23 1.50
C LEU A 170 -5.44 -12.70 1.51
N THR A 171 -6.51 -11.96 1.21
CA THR A 171 -6.53 -10.49 1.27
C THR A 171 -6.08 -9.93 2.63
N PRO A 172 -6.60 -10.41 3.79
CA PRO A 172 -6.14 -9.91 5.08
C PRO A 172 -4.67 -10.29 5.39
N LEU A 173 -4.16 -11.39 4.84
CA LEU A 173 -2.77 -11.81 5.04
C LEU A 173 -1.79 -10.97 4.21
N VAL A 174 -2.11 -10.69 2.95
CA VAL A 174 -1.33 -9.78 2.10
C VAL A 174 -1.27 -8.39 2.73
N ARG A 175 -2.40 -7.90 3.24
CA ARG A 175 -2.49 -6.63 3.98
C ARG A 175 -1.61 -6.64 5.25
N ALA A 176 -1.60 -7.74 6.00
CA ALA A 176 -0.79 -7.86 7.22
C ALA A 176 0.72 -7.94 6.93
N VAL A 177 1.15 -8.63 5.87
CA VAL A 177 2.57 -8.76 5.49
C VAL A 177 3.14 -7.43 5.00
N ASN A 178 2.37 -6.67 4.21
CA ASN A 178 2.85 -5.40 3.69
C ASN A 178 2.93 -4.30 4.77
N ARG A 179 2.02 -4.30 5.75
CA ARG A 179 2.11 -3.40 6.92
C ARG A 179 3.43 -3.55 7.68
N ILE A 180 3.97 -4.78 7.76
CA ILE A 180 5.25 -5.05 8.45
C ILE A 180 6.45 -4.57 7.63
N GLN A 181 6.40 -4.66 6.30
CA GLN A 181 7.50 -4.19 5.44
C GLN A 181 7.62 -2.66 5.43
N GLU A 182 6.50 -1.95 5.55
CA GLU A 182 6.47 -0.49 5.59
C GLU A 182 6.86 0.14 6.93
N ASP A 183 7.01 -0.67 7.99
CA ASP A 183 7.43 -0.23 9.34
C ASP A 183 8.96 -0.13 9.48
N ALA A 184 9.72 -0.36 8.40
CA ALA A 184 11.16 -0.13 8.37
C ALA A 184 11.47 1.37 8.41
N GLY A 185 11.41 1.95 9.61
CA GLY A 185 11.95 3.27 9.89
C GLY A 185 13.45 3.36 9.56
N PRO A 186 14.05 4.56 9.62
CA PRO A 186 15.47 4.74 9.30
C PRO A 186 16.32 3.72 10.03
N SER A 187 17.18 3.02 9.28
CA SER A 187 17.91 1.90 9.84
C SER A 187 18.88 2.41 10.92
N VAL A 188 19.18 1.56 11.89
CA VAL A 188 20.16 1.86 12.95
C VAL A 188 21.51 2.31 12.32
N SER A 189 21.85 1.74 11.16
CA SER A 189 23.03 2.09 10.37
C SER A 189 22.98 3.52 9.82
N ASP A 190 21.81 4.02 9.41
CA ASP A 190 21.66 5.40 8.89
C ASP A 190 21.86 6.44 10.00
N ILE A 191 21.36 6.12 11.20
CA ILE A 191 21.52 6.98 12.39
C ILE A 191 23.00 7.06 12.80
N PHE A 192 23.66 5.90 12.94
CA PHE A 192 25.07 5.86 13.31
C PHE A 192 25.98 6.39 12.19
N GLY A 193 25.62 6.20 10.91
CA GLY A 193 26.31 6.76 9.76
C GLY A 193 26.28 8.29 9.75
N GLY A 194 25.11 8.88 9.99
CA GLY A 194 24.95 10.32 10.12
C GLY A 194 25.76 10.92 11.28
N ILE A 195 25.73 10.27 12.45
CA ILE A 195 26.51 10.68 13.63
C ILE A 195 28.03 10.56 13.34
N GLY A 196 28.46 9.47 12.70
CA GLY A 196 29.86 9.25 12.33
C GLY A 196 30.39 10.29 11.35
N TYR A 197 29.58 10.71 10.36
CA TYR A 197 29.94 11.75 9.41
C TYR A 197 30.20 13.10 10.09
N LEU A 198 29.32 13.50 11.02
CA LEU A 198 29.46 14.76 11.77
C LEU A 198 30.70 14.76 12.66
N ILE A 199 30.96 13.65 13.37
CA ILE A 199 32.15 13.50 14.22
C ILE A 199 33.43 13.50 13.35
N GLY A 200 33.41 12.80 12.21
CA GLY A 200 34.54 12.75 11.29
C GLY A 200 34.91 14.12 10.72
N LEU A 201 33.92 14.91 10.32
CA LEU A 201 34.15 16.25 9.76
C LEU A 201 34.65 17.23 10.85
N ALA A 202 34.10 17.16 12.06
CA ALA A 202 34.59 17.93 13.20
C ALA A 202 36.04 17.57 13.58
N GLY A 203 36.38 16.27 13.56
CA GLY A 203 37.74 15.78 13.80
C GLY A 203 38.74 16.26 12.75
N LEU A 204 38.33 16.27 11.47
CA LEU A 204 39.16 16.75 10.38
C LEU A 204 39.47 18.25 10.51
N VAL A 205 38.47 19.06 10.84
CA VAL A 205 38.63 20.50 11.09
C VAL A 205 39.55 20.75 12.29
N ALA A 206 39.38 20.00 13.37
CA ALA A 206 40.24 20.12 14.56
C ALA A 206 41.70 19.75 14.26
N TYR A 207 41.93 18.70 13.46
CA TYR A 207 43.25 18.26 13.04
C TYR A 207 43.99 19.32 12.20
N PHE A 208 43.33 19.90 11.20
CA PHE A 208 43.93 20.98 10.40
C PHE A 208 44.15 22.26 11.20
N LYS A 209 43.26 22.56 12.16
CA LYS A 209 43.41 23.72 13.05
C LYS A 209 44.59 23.53 14.01
N SER A 210 44.77 22.32 14.56
CA SER A 210 45.92 21.96 15.41
C SER A 210 47.26 22.16 14.70
N ARG A 211 47.32 21.94 13.38
CA ARG A 211 48.52 22.11 12.56
C ARG A 211 48.83 23.55 12.15
N ARG A 212 47.91 24.50 12.33
CA ARG A 212 48.16 25.94 12.03
C ARG A 212 48.67 26.75 13.23
N THR A 213 48.64 26.18 14.43
CA THR A 213 49.12 26.82 15.67
C THR A 213 50.57 26.48 16.01
N HIS A 214 51.37 26.08 15.02
CA HIS A 214 52.81 25.90 15.14
C HIS A 214 53.55 26.83 14.19
#